data_AF-A0A3R7REZ4-F1
#
_entry.id   AF-A0A3R7REZ4-F1
#
_cell.length_a   1.000
_cell.length_b   1.000
_cell.length_c   1.000
_cell.angle_alpha   90.00
_cell.angle_beta   90.00
_cell.angle_gamma   90.00
#
_symmetry.space_group_name_H-M   'P 1'
#
loop_
_entity.id
_entity.type
_entity.pdbx_description
1 polymer ?
#
loop_
_entity_poly.entity_id
_entity_poly.type
_entity_poly.pdbx_seq_one_letter_code
_entity_poly.pdbx_strand_id
1 'polypeptide(L)'
;MENKQLIDNVKQWLEIDNQIKALQKEIKVRRKLKKDITESLVDIMKTNDIEVMSTSDGQLIRTSRKVKSPLSKKHLLASLTTYFKNDPNIIKELSNYIMESRPEKIHENIKRKKN
;
A
#
# COMPACT_ATOMS: atom_id res chain seq x y z
N MET A 1 -15.64 -10.05 40.39
CA MET A 1 -14.70 -10.85 39.58
C MET A 1 -14.56 -10.29 38.15
N GLU A 2 -15.66 -9.91 37.49
CA GLU A 2 -15.65 -9.32 36.13
C GLU A 2 -14.74 -8.10 35.96
N ASN A 3 -14.72 -7.17 36.92
CA ASN A 3 -13.85 -5.99 36.86
C ASN A 3 -12.34 -6.33 36.85
N LYS A 4 -11.93 -7.46 37.45
CA LYS A 4 -10.51 -7.85 37.48
C LYS A 4 -10.07 -8.43 36.13
N GLN A 5 -10.89 -9.30 35.54
CA GLN A 5 -10.69 -9.80 34.17
C GLN A 5 -10.67 -8.66 33.14
N LEU A 6 -11.56 -7.68 33.28
CA LEU A 6 -11.56 -6.52 32.38
C LEU A 6 -10.25 -5.73 32.48
N ILE A 7 -9.77 -5.46 33.70
CA ILE A 7 -8.51 -4.73 33.91
C ILE A 7 -7.32 -5.51 33.34
N ASP A 8 -7.27 -6.83 33.56
CA ASP A 8 -6.16 -7.67 33.07
C ASP A 8 -6.17 -7.76 31.54
N ASN A 9 -7.36 -7.92 30.93
CA ASN A 9 -7.52 -7.90 29.47
C ASN A 9 -7.11 -6.55 28.87
N VAL A 10 -7.47 -5.43 29.51
CA VAL A 10 -7.07 -4.09 29.05
C VAL A 10 -5.55 -3.90 29.13
N LYS A 11 -4.90 -4.40 30.19
CA LYS A 11 -3.43 -4.35 30.32
C LYS A 11 -2.75 -5.18 29.24
N GLN A 12 -3.17 -6.42 29.04
CA GLN A 12 -2.64 -7.29 27.99
C GLN A 12 -2.86 -6.69 26.60
N TRP A 13 -4.04 -6.13 26.35
CA TRP A 13 -4.35 -5.48 25.08
C TRP A 13 -3.42 -4.28 24.82
N LEU A 14 -3.17 -3.44 25.83
CA LEU A 14 -2.24 -2.30 25.72
C LEU A 14 -0.80 -2.75 25.49
N GLU A 15 -0.38 -3.84 26.13
CA GLU A 15 0.94 -4.41 25.95
C GLU A 15 1.12 -4.93 24.52
N ILE A 16 0.16 -5.72 24.03
CA ILE A 16 0.15 -6.24 22.65
C ILE A 16 0.12 -5.09 21.64
N ASP A 17 -0.68 -4.03 21.85
CA ASP A 17 -0.71 -2.85 20.98
C ASP A 17 0.67 -2.17 20.89
N ASN A 18 1.38 -2.04 22.02
CA ASN A 18 2.73 -1.48 22.04
C ASN A 18 3.74 -2.37 21.30
N GLN A 19 3.69 -3.70 21.51
CA GLN A 19 4.54 -4.66 20.84
C GLN A 19 4.32 -4.64 19.32
N ILE A 20 3.05 -4.64 18.88
CA ILE A 20 2.70 -4.54 17.46
C ILE A 20 3.26 -3.24 16.87
N LYS A 21 3.12 -2.10 17.55
CA LYS A 21 3.67 -0.82 17.07
C LYS A 21 5.18 -0.86 16.90
N ALA A 22 5.90 -1.46 17.85
CA ALA A 22 7.35 -1.63 17.75
C ALA A 22 7.73 -2.52 16.55
N LEU A 23 7.09 -3.69 16.42
CA LEU A 23 7.33 -4.62 15.32
C LEU A 23 7.01 -3.99 13.96
N GLN A 24 5.93 -3.22 13.85
CA GLN A 24 5.57 -2.54 12.60
C GLN A 24 6.60 -1.48 12.20
N LYS A 25 7.18 -0.77 13.16
CA LYS A 25 8.28 0.18 12.90
C LYS A 25 9.50 -0.55 12.34
N GLU A 26 9.87 -1.66 12.98
CA GLU A 26 10.98 -2.51 12.57
C GLU A 26 10.77 -3.16 11.20
N ILE A 27 9.56 -3.59 10.89
CA ILE A 27 9.16 -4.10 9.57
C ILE A 27 9.29 -3.00 8.52
N LYS A 28 8.85 -1.77 8.82
CA LYS A 28 8.93 -0.63 7.89
C LYS A 28 10.39 -0.34 7.52
N VAL A 29 11.29 -0.35 8.50
CA VAL A 29 12.74 -0.15 8.28
C VAL A 29 13.31 -1.26 7.38
N ARG A 30 13.07 -2.53 7.71
CA ARG A 30 13.55 -3.68 6.92
C ARG A 30 13.01 -3.68 5.49
N ARG A 31 11.73 -3.32 5.30
CA ARG A 31 11.12 -3.18 3.96
C ARG A 31 11.81 -2.10 3.14
N LYS A 32 12.18 -0.97 3.76
CA LYS A 32 12.92 0.10 3.07
C LYS A 32 14.31 -0.37 2.67
N LEU A 33 15.09 -0.91 3.61
CA LEU A 33 16.44 -1.42 3.33
C LEU A 33 16.42 -2.50 2.24
N LYS A 34 15.47 -3.45 2.30
CA LYS A 34 15.30 -4.45 1.26
C LYS A 34 14.98 -3.82 -0.10
N LYS A 35 14.11 -2.81 -0.14
CA LYS A 35 13.78 -2.09 -1.37
C LYS A 35 15.03 -1.43 -1.97
N ASP A 36 15.79 -0.70 -1.15
CA ASP A 36 16.99 0.01 -1.60
C ASP A 36 18.03 -0.97 -2.18
N ILE A 37 18.23 -2.13 -1.52
CA ILE A 37 19.11 -3.21 -2.03
C ILE A 37 18.54 -3.83 -3.32
N THR A 38 17.22 -4.02 -3.40
CA THR A 38 16.57 -4.60 -4.59
C THR A 38 16.76 -3.69 -5.80
N GLU A 39 16.62 -2.37 -5.65
CA GLU A 39 16.85 -1.41 -6.73
C GLU A 39 18.29 -1.48 -7.25
N SER A 40 19.27 -1.48 -6.32
CA SER A 40 20.68 -1.67 -6.66
C SER A 40 20.95 -3.00 -7.39
N LEU A 41 20.40 -4.12 -6.88
CA LEU A 41 20.55 -5.44 -7.50
C LEU A 41 19.92 -5.49 -8.90
N VAL A 42 18.75 -4.90 -9.09
CA VAL A 42 18.10 -4.83 -10.42
C VAL A 42 18.98 -4.08 -11.41
N ASP A 43 19.61 -2.99 -10.98
CA ASP A 43 20.50 -2.21 -11.85
C ASP A 43 21.79 -2.97 -12.16
N ILE A 44 22.43 -3.59 -11.17
CA ILE A 44 23.60 -4.45 -11.38
C ILE A 44 23.28 -5.61 -12.33
N MET A 45 22.15 -6.29 -12.13
CA MET A 45 21.70 -7.40 -12.99
C MET A 45 21.33 -6.92 -14.40
N LYS A 46 20.89 -5.67 -14.59
CA LYS A 46 20.69 -5.08 -15.94
C LYS A 46 22.00 -4.76 -16.62
N THR A 47 22.93 -4.10 -15.92
CA THR A 47 24.22 -3.70 -16.49
C THR A 47 25.05 -4.91 -16.90
N ASN A 48 25.01 -5.99 -16.13
CA ASN A 48 25.76 -7.21 -16.40
C ASN A 48 24.97 -8.25 -17.22
N ASP A 49 23.76 -7.91 -17.67
CA ASP A 49 22.85 -8.80 -18.40
C ASP A 49 22.62 -10.17 -17.73
N ILE A 50 22.47 -10.16 -16.41
CA ILE A 50 22.23 -11.36 -15.60
C ILE A 50 20.72 -11.52 -15.40
N GLU A 51 20.14 -12.60 -15.93
CA GLU A 51 18.71 -12.91 -15.72
C GLU A 51 18.46 -13.74 -14.47
N VAL A 52 19.37 -14.65 -14.14
CA VAL A 52 19.28 -15.57 -13.01
C VAL A 52 20.60 -15.60 -12.24
N MET A 53 20.53 -15.47 -10.92
CA MET A 53 21.66 -15.62 -10.01
C MET A 53 21.36 -16.72 -8.99
N SER A 54 22.24 -17.72 -8.91
CA SER A 54 22.17 -18.76 -7.88
C SER A 54 22.74 -18.25 -6.55
N THR A 55 22.05 -18.57 -5.46
CA THR A 55 22.43 -18.26 -4.08
C THR A 55 22.39 -19.55 -3.25
N SER A 56 22.92 -19.50 -2.03
CA SER A 56 22.86 -20.65 -1.10
C SER A 56 21.43 -21.03 -0.70
N ASP A 57 20.46 -20.12 -0.87
CA ASP A 57 19.05 -20.30 -0.49
C ASP A 57 18.11 -20.23 -1.70
N GLY A 58 18.58 -20.67 -2.87
CA GLY A 58 17.80 -20.73 -4.11
C GLY A 58 18.28 -19.74 -5.18
N GLN A 59 17.39 -19.29 -6.06
CA GLN A 59 17.74 -18.44 -7.20
C GLN A 59 17.02 -17.09 -7.16
N LEU A 60 17.76 -16.03 -7.51
CA LEU A 60 17.22 -14.71 -7.79
C LEU A 60 16.97 -14.59 -9.30
N ILE A 61 15.71 -14.41 -9.67
CA ILE A 61 15.27 -14.28 -11.07
C ILE A 61 14.77 -12.86 -11.30
N ARG A 62 15.37 -12.15 -12.26
CA ARG A 62 14.94 -10.81 -12.65
C ARG A 62 13.70 -10.93 -13.55
N THR A 63 12.52 -10.70 -12.99
CA THR A 63 11.26 -10.69 -13.76
C THR A 63 10.77 -9.27 -14.03
N SER A 64 10.28 -9.01 -15.25
CA SER A 64 9.64 -7.74 -15.60
C SER A 64 8.18 -7.98 -15.98
N ARG A 65 7.25 -7.22 -15.39
CA ARG A 65 5.83 -7.27 -15.74
C ARG A 65 5.34 -5.89 -16.13
N LYS A 66 4.75 -5.77 -17.32
CA LYS A 66 4.01 -4.57 -17.73
C LYS A 66 2.58 -4.69 -17.22
N VAL A 67 2.17 -3.78 -16.34
CA VAL A 67 0.79 -3.66 -15.86
C VAL A 67 0.27 -2.27 -16.19
N LYS A 68 -1.01 -2.16 -16.57
CA LYS A 68 -1.65 -0.86 -16.73
C LYS A 68 -1.78 -0.21 -15.34
N SER A 69 -1.47 1.08 -15.26
CA SER A 69 -1.64 1.83 -14.01
C SER A 69 -3.11 1.81 -13.56
N PRO A 70 -3.38 1.76 -12.25
CA PRO A 70 -4.74 1.93 -11.73
C PRO A 70 -5.37 3.24 -12.22
N LEU A 71 -6.69 3.23 -12.46
CA LEU A 71 -7.43 4.41 -12.88
C LEU A 71 -7.56 5.41 -11.71
N SER A 72 -6.60 6.32 -11.61
CA SER A 72 -6.63 7.42 -10.63
C SER A 72 -7.65 8.49 -11.01
N LYS A 73 -8.13 9.28 -10.03
CA LYS A 73 -8.99 10.45 -10.29
C LYS A 73 -8.38 11.40 -11.31
N LYS A 74 -7.06 11.65 -11.20
CA LYS A 74 -6.31 12.49 -12.14
C LYS A 74 -6.32 11.91 -13.56
N HIS A 75 -6.08 10.61 -13.70
CA HIS A 75 -6.08 9.95 -15.01
C HIS A 75 -7.50 9.89 -15.61
N LEU A 76 -8.51 9.62 -14.80
CA LEU A 76 -9.92 9.66 -15.22
C LEU A 76 -10.30 11.04 -15.76
N LEU A 77 -10.05 12.11 -14.98
CA LEU A 77 -10.36 13.48 -15.40
C LEU A 77 -9.63 13.86 -16.68
N ALA A 78 -8.32 13.61 -16.78
CA ALA A 78 -7.55 13.90 -17.98
C ALA A 78 -8.09 13.17 -19.21
N SER A 79 -8.46 11.89 -19.07
CA SER A 79 -9.05 11.10 -20.15
C SER A 79 -10.42 11.62 -20.57
N LEU A 80 -11.29 11.98 -19.61
CA LEU A 80 -12.60 12.57 -19.90
C LEU A 80 -12.45 13.93 -20.60
N THR A 81 -11.55 14.79 -20.12
CA THR A 81 -11.24 16.08 -20.75
C THR A 81 -10.78 15.94 -22.19
N THR A 82 -9.89 14.99 -22.44
CA THR A 82 -9.36 14.71 -23.78
C THR A 82 -10.43 14.16 -24.72
N TYR A 83 -11.27 13.24 -24.23
CA TYR A 83 -12.29 12.56 -25.05
C TYR A 83 -13.48 13.47 -25.38
N PHE A 84 -13.97 14.24 -24.40
CA PHE A 84 -15.13 15.12 -24.54
C PHE A 84 -14.81 16.54 -25.02
N LYS A 85 -13.58 16.79 -25.51
CA LYS A 85 -13.17 18.08 -26.12
C LYS A 85 -13.50 19.30 -25.25
N ASN A 86 -13.25 19.22 -23.95
CA ASN A 86 -13.43 20.32 -22.98
C ASN A 86 -14.88 20.78 -22.71
N ASP A 87 -15.93 19.96 -22.82
CA ASP A 87 -17.23 20.30 -22.21
C ASP A 87 -17.13 20.21 -20.67
N PRO A 88 -16.98 21.34 -19.95
CA PRO A 88 -16.63 21.30 -18.53
C PRO A 88 -17.77 20.77 -17.67
N ASN A 89 -19.02 20.95 -18.13
CA ASN A 89 -20.21 20.57 -17.39
C ASN A 89 -20.40 19.05 -17.43
N ILE A 90 -20.32 18.45 -18.63
CA ILE A 90 -20.45 17.00 -18.81
C ILE A 90 -19.31 16.25 -18.09
N ILE A 91 -18.08 16.76 -18.18
CA ILE A 91 -16.91 16.14 -17.51
C ILE A 91 -17.09 16.14 -15.99
N LYS A 92 -17.57 17.26 -15.42
CA LYS A 92 -17.77 17.40 -13.98
C LYS A 92 -18.88 16.48 -13.49
N GLU A 93 -20.02 16.45 -14.18
CA GLU A 93 -21.17 15.63 -13.82
C GLU A 93 -20.83 14.13 -13.88
N LEU A 94 -20.23 13.69 -14.99
CA LEU A 94 -19.85 12.29 -15.19
C LEU A 94 -18.74 11.86 -14.21
N SER A 95 -17.74 12.72 -13.96
CA SER A 95 -16.70 12.40 -12.99
C SER A 95 -17.23 12.31 -11.57
N ASN A 96 -18.24 13.12 -11.20
CA ASN A 96 -18.86 13.02 -9.88
C ASN A 96 -19.68 11.73 -9.77
N TYR A 97 -20.51 11.43 -10.76
CA TYR A 97 -21.31 10.20 -10.81
C TYR A 97 -20.45 8.93 -10.69
N ILE A 98 -19.33 8.84 -11.41
CA ILE A 98 -18.42 7.68 -11.36
C ILE A 98 -17.73 7.56 -9.98
N MET A 99 -17.54 8.66 -9.28
CA MET A 99 -16.89 8.66 -7.96
C MET A 99 -17.90 8.36 -6.85
N GLU A 100 -19.12 8.88 -6.94
CA GLU A 100 -20.20 8.71 -5.96
C GLU A 100 -20.89 7.34 -6.07
N SER A 101 -20.95 6.75 -7.27
CA SER A 101 -21.48 5.38 -7.45
C SER A 101 -20.59 4.28 -6.86
N ARG A 102 -19.44 4.63 -6.27
CA ARG A 102 -18.54 3.66 -5.64
C ARG A 102 -19.08 3.26 -4.27
N PRO A 103 -19.28 1.96 -4.00
CA PRO A 103 -19.83 1.50 -2.73
C PRO A 103 -18.88 1.83 -1.57
N GLU A 104 -19.41 2.46 -0.54
CA GLU A 104 -18.70 2.65 0.71
C GLU A 104 -18.64 1.33 1.49
N LYS A 105 -17.46 0.98 2.00
CA LYS A 105 -17.28 -0.16 2.91
C LYS A 105 -16.98 0.38 4.29
N ILE A 106 -17.90 0.18 5.23
CA ILE A 106 -17.72 0.53 6.63
C ILE A 106 -16.92 -0.60 7.30
N HIS A 107 -15.75 -0.26 7.83
CA HIS A 107 -14.95 -1.14 8.67
C HIS A 107 -14.75 -0.48 10.03
N GLU A 108 -15.39 -1.03 11.06
CA GLU A 108 -15.23 -0.57 12.44
C GLU A 108 -13.92 -1.10 13.02
N ASN A 109 -13.18 -0.26 13.74
CA ASN A 109 -11.86 -0.59 14.28
C ASN A 109 -11.57 0.20 15.57
N ILE A 110 -10.94 -0.45 16.56
CA ILE A 110 -10.52 0.18 17.83
C ILE A 110 -9.12 0.76 17.66
N LYS A 111 -8.93 2.05 17.97
CA LYS A 111 -7.64 2.74 17.88
C LYS A 111 -7.30 3.46 19.18
N ARG A 112 -6.04 3.37 19.62
CA ARG A 112 -5.50 4.19 20.72
C ARG A 112 -5.11 5.58 20.22
N LYS A 113 -5.72 6.63 20.77
CA LYS A 113 -5.33 8.03 20.54
C LYS A 113 -4.39 8.48 21.67
N LYS A 114 -3.19 8.98 21.33
CA LYS A 114 -2.35 9.76 22.25
C LYS A 114 -2.57 11.24 21.92
N ASN A 115 -2.69 12.09 22.95
CA ASN A 115 -2.56 13.54 22.79
C ASN A 115 -1.09 13.89 22.54
#